data_AF-A0A0G0GVZ0-F1
#
_entry.id   AF-A0A0G0GVZ0-F1
#
_cell.length_a   1.000
_cell.length_b   1.000
_cell.length_c   1.000
_cell.angle_alpha   90.00
_cell.angle_beta   90.00
_cell.angle_gamma   90.00
#
_symmetry.space_group_name_H-M   'P 1'
#
loop_
_entity.id
_entity.type
_entity.pdbx_description
1 polymer ?
#
loop_
_entity_poly.entity_id
_entity_poly.type
_entity_poly.pdbx_seq_one_letter_code
_entity_poly.pdbx_strand_id
1 'polypeptide(L)'
;MTNKQISDLFIKLAETPSPSGEETLVAKFIKDYLTKLGWKVWQDKSGVKNDSEANNVYAYLEIDKKYDTYVFSAHMDTVEPGKNIKPKIINGVIKSDGTTILGADNKIAIASIINALQQVNPNRRRSLEIVFSVREETDGGIADFDFSKAEKNSELETELMDTIEKAYGVRGVFEMDHNRLPRYVGKIGLEQHLYRYPGDGLSLQGAYLEVGIAPARGAFGYFSEVGKSYEQMVNEEKYYIVLQTSLIPNWNRDWVNLKDWYKFRKFLVVNPENEKAVVGVLGDSGPGVTTGKHFGGSPEMMVELGFYPQATRGTVLVLFLDDPGQTVSLGPVSLKGE
;
A
#
# COMPACT_ATOMS: atom_id res chain seq x y z
N MET A 1 -33.95 6.29 -21.05
CA MET A 1 -34.57 5.04 -20.59
C MET A 1 -33.69 4.50 -19.46
N THR A 2 -34.23 4.33 -18.26
CA THR A 2 -33.56 3.63 -17.17
C THR A 2 -33.25 2.22 -17.64
N ASN A 3 -31.99 1.78 -17.54
CA ASN A 3 -31.62 0.42 -17.88
C ASN A 3 -32.29 -0.52 -16.85
N LYS A 4 -33.37 -1.19 -17.28
CA LYS A 4 -34.22 -2.04 -16.42
C LYS A 4 -33.40 -3.08 -15.64
N GLN A 5 -32.30 -3.57 -16.21
CA GLN A 5 -31.39 -4.51 -15.54
C GLN A 5 -30.70 -3.91 -14.31
N ILE A 6 -30.25 -2.65 -14.40
CA ILE A 6 -29.67 -1.93 -13.27
C ILE A 6 -30.72 -1.72 -12.19
N SER A 7 -31.92 -1.29 -12.57
CA SER A 7 -33.00 -1.05 -11.61
C SER A 7 -33.44 -2.33 -10.89
N ASP A 8 -33.62 -3.43 -11.62
CA ASP A 8 -34.00 -4.72 -11.04
C ASP A 8 -32.90 -5.26 -10.10
N LEU A 9 -31.62 -5.11 -10.47
CA LEU A 9 -30.50 -5.51 -9.61
C LEU A 9 -30.36 -4.62 -8.37
N PHE A 10 -30.51 -3.31 -8.54
CA PHE A 10 -30.47 -2.35 -7.44
C PHE A 10 -31.57 -2.62 -6.41
N ILE A 11 -32.81 -2.87 -6.85
CA ILE A 11 -33.92 -3.21 -5.95
C ILE A 11 -33.57 -4.45 -5.13
N LYS A 12 -33.01 -5.48 -5.76
CA LYS A 12 -32.62 -6.72 -5.09
C LYS A 12 -31.51 -6.51 -4.05
N LEU A 13 -30.53 -5.67 -4.37
CA LEU A 13 -29.46 -5.28 -3.45
C LEU A 13 -30.00 -4.45 -2.28
N ALA A 14 -30.90 -3.49 -2.57
CA ALA A 14 -31.52 -2.64 -1.55
C ALA A 14 -32.37 -3.46 -0.57
N GLU A 15 -33.13 -4.44 -1.05
CA GLU A 15 -33.91 -5.37 -0.23
C GLU A 15 -33.03 -6.32 0.61
N THR A 16 -31.77 -6.53 0.20
CA THR A 16 -30.81 -7.35 0.96
C THR A 16 -30.26 -6.52 2.12
N PRO A 17 -30.53 -6.87 3.39
CA PRO A 17 -30.06 -6.08 4.52
C PRO A 17 -28.53 -6.14 4.60
N SER A 18 -27.93 -4.99 4.88
CA SER A 18 -26.49 -4.85 5.08
C SER A 18 -26.11 -3.60 5.87
N PRO A 19 -26.67 -3.36 7.07
CA PRO A 19 -26.08 -2.35 7.95
C PRO A 19 -24.59 -2.59 8.17
N SER A 20 -23.83 -1.53 8.42
CA SER A 20 -22.39 -1.63 8.67
C SER A 20 -22.08 -2.64 9.78
N GLY A 21 -21.27 -3.65 9.45
CA GLY A 21 -20.93 -4.78 10.31
C GLY A 21 -21.76 -6.05 10.05
N GLU A 22 -22.91 -5.96 9.36
CA GLU A 22 -23.83 -7.07 9.11
C GLU A 22 -23.95 -7.41 7.60
N GLU A 23 -22.86 -7.30 6.84
CA GLU A 23 -22.87 -7.37 5.37
C GLU A 23 -22.89 -8.81 4.79
N THR A 24 -23.01 -9.84 5.64
CA THR A 24 -22.90 -11.26 5.26
C THR A 24 -23.78 -11.63 4.06
N LEU A 25 -25.03 -11.17 4.06
CA LEU A 25 -26.01 -11.52 3.04
C LEU A 25 -25.70 -10.87 1.69
N VAL A 26 -25.33 -9.58 1.69
CA VAL A 26 -24.99 -8.86 0.46
C VAL A 26 -23.66 -9.33 -0.10
N ALA A 27 -22.65 -9.60 0.74
CA ALA A 27 -21.37 -10.16 0.33
C ALA A 27 -21.53 -11.53 -0.33
N LYS A 28 -22.38 -12.39 0.26
CA LYS A 28 -22.73 -13.69 -0.33
C LYS A 28 -23.45 -13.53 -1.67
N PHE A 29 -24.44 -12.62 -1.75
CA PHE A 29 -25.18 -12.35 -2.97
C PHE A 29 -24.24 -11.94 -4.11
N ILE A 30 -23.37 -10.95 -3.88
CA ILE A 30 -22.41 -10.45 -4.88
C ILE A 30 -21.45 -11.56 -5.30
N LYS A 31 -20.90 -12.31 -4.33
CA LYS A 31 -19.98 -13.41 -4.62
C LYS A 31 -20.61 -14.47 -5.52
N ASP A 32 -21.81 -14.94 -5.17
CA ASP A 32 -22.53 -15.94 -5.95
C ASP A 32 -22.89 -15.41 -7.34
N TYR A 33 -23.26 -14.12 -7.43
CA TYR A 33 -23.64 -13.49 -8.67
C TYR A 33 -22.46 -13.39 -9.64
N LEU A 34 -21.32 -12.86 -9.20
CA LEU A 34 -20.12 -12.72 -10.03
C LEU A 34 -19.49 -14.06 -10.40
N THR A 35 -19.49 -15.03 -9.48
CA THR A 35 -19.02 -16.40 -9.77
C THR A 35 -19.82 -17.04 -10.91
N LYS A 36 -21.15 -16.84 -10.94
CA LYS A 36 -22.01 -17.33 -12.04
C LYS A 36 -21.71 -16.66 -13.38
N LEU A 37 -21.17 -15.44 -13.36
CA LEU A 37 -20.72 -14.73 -14.55
C LEU A 37 -19.30 -15.16 -15.00
N GLY A 38 -18.69 -16.14 -14.33
CA GLY A 38 -17.36 -16.65 -14.68
C GLY A 38 -16.20 -15.85 -14.10
N TRP A 39 -16.45 -14.92 -13.19
CA TRP A 39 -15.39 -14.17 -12.51
C TRP A 39 -14.69 -15.04 -11.47
N LYS A 40 -13.39 -14.80 -11.27
CA LYS A 40 -12.65 -15.34 -10.12
C LYS A 40 -12.99 -14.47 -8.92
N VAL A 41 -13.65 -15.02 -7.90
CA VAL A 41 -14.14 -14.25 -6.75
C VAL A 41 -13.65 -14.86 -5.45
N TRP A 42 -13.11 -14.03 -4.56
CA TRP A 42 -12.74 -14.42 -3.20
C TRP A 42 -13.09 -13.34 -2.19
N GLN A 43 -12.90 -13.66 -0.92
CA GLN A 43 -13.02 -12.73 0.18
C GLN A 43 -11.68 -12.66 0.93
N ASP A 44 -11.34 -11.48 1.45
CA ASP A 44 -10.17 -11.29 2.29
C ASP A 44 -10.45 -11.70 3.75
N LYS A 45 -9.71 -11.13 4.71
CA LYS A 45 -9.92 -11.34 6.15
C LYS A 45 -10.21 -10.03 6.89
N SER A 46 -10.73 -9.00 6.19
CA SER A 46 -10.91 -7.67 6.78
C SER A 46 -11.91 -7.66 7.94
N GLY A 47 -12.93 -8.51 7.91
CA GLY A 47 -13.96 -8.58 8.95
C GLY A 47 -13.42 -8.92 10.35
N VAL A 48 -12.31 -9.68 10.41
CA VAL A 48 -11.65 -10.05 11.68
C VAL A 48 -11.11 -8.83 12.42
N LYS A 49 -10.63 -7.82 11.69
CA LYS A 49 -10.04 -6.61 12.26
C LYS A 49 -11.03 -5.47 12.37
N ASN A 50 -12.00 -5.44 11.45
CA ASN A 50 -13.00 -4.40 11.35
C ASN A 50 -14.29 -4.72 12.10
N ASP A 51 -14.37 -5.79 12.90
CA ASP A 51 -15.60 -6.17 13.63
C ASP A 51 -16.83 -6.20 12.69
N SER A 52 -16.66 -6.86 11.55
CA SER A 52 -17.73 -7.12 10.57
C SER A 52 -17.94 -8.62 10.46
N GLU A 53 -19.20 -9.02 10.30
CA GLU A 53 -19.59 -10.41 10.03
C GLU A 53 -19.11 -10.89 8.64
N ALA A 54 -18.76 -9.95 7.76
CA ALA A 54 -18.31 -10.21 6.39
C ALA A 54 -16.88 -9.70 6.15
N ASN A 55 -16.31 -10.14 5.03
CA ASN A 55 -15.02 -9.68 4.54
C ASN A 55 -15.22 -8.92 3.22
N ASN A 56 -14.22 -8.14 2.81
CA ASN A 56 -14.27 -7.48 1.51
C ASN A 56 -14.38 -8.53 0.41
N VAL A 57 -15.26 -8.32 -0.56
CA VAL A 57 -15.41 -9.19 -1.72
C VAL A 57 -14.52 -8.66 -2.83
N TYR A 58 -13.66 -9.52 -3.34
CA TYR A 58 -12.81 -9.21 -4.48
C TYR A 58 -13.17 -10.07 -5.67
N ALA A 59 -13.25 -9.44 -6.84
CA ALA A 59 -13.52 -10.12 -8.10
C ALA A 59 -12.52 -9.71 -9.19
N TYR A 60 -12.04 -10.71 -9.94
CA TYR A 60 -11.10 -10.54 -11.03
C TYR A 60 -11.64 -11.16 -12.32
N LEU A 61 -11.59 -10.39 -13.40
CA LEU A 61 -11.78 -10.87 -14.76
C LEU A 61 -10.49 -10.68 -15.53
N GLU A 62 -9.81 -11.81 -15.74
CA GLU A 62 -8.61 -11.88 -16.56
C GLU A 62 -8.99 -11.83 -18.04
N ILE A 63 -8.42 -10.90 -18.80
CA ILE A 63 -8.62 -10.81 -20.25
C ILE A 63 -7.29 -10.92 -20.99
N ASP A 64 -6.43 -9.90 -20.87
CA ASP A 64 -5.08 -9.91 -21.39
C ASP A 64 -4.19 -9.14 -20.41
N LYS A 65 -3.18 -9.83 -19.89
CA LYS A 65 -2.23 -9.29 -18.91
C LYS A 65 -1.25 -8.28 -19.52
N LYS A 66 -1.29 -8.10 -20.85
CA LYS A 66 -0.48 -7.12 -21.60
C LYS A 66 -0.98 -5.68 -21.52
N TYR A 67 -2.06 -5.45 -20.77
CA TYR A 67 -2.66 -4.13 -20.66
C TYR A 67 -3.04 -3.89 -19.20
N ASP A 68 -2.93 -2.64 -18.77
CA ASP A 68 -3.30 -2.22 -17.42
C ASP A 68 -4.67 -2.73 -16.96
N THR A 69 -4.70 -3.16 -15.72
CA THR A 69 -5.92 -3.56 -15.03
C THR A 69 -6.65 -2.35 -14.48
N TYR A 70 -7.94 -2.23 -14.75
CA TYR A 70 -8.78 -1.22 -14.10
C TYR A 70 -9.43 -1.77 -12.85
N VAL A 71 -9.36 -1.00 -11.77
CA VAL A 71 -9.98 -1.32 -10.48
C VAL A 71 -11.24 -0.47 -10.31
N PHE A 72 -12.35 -1.12 -10.01
CA PHE A 72 -13.58 -0.47 -9.55
C PHE A 72 -13.79 -0.77 -8.07
N SER A 73 -14.36 0.18 -7.34
CA SER A 73 -14.69 0.01 -5.92
C SER A 73 -16.07 0.56 -5.59
N ALA A 74 -16.75 -0.08 -4.65
CA ALA A 74 -18.01 0.34 -4.04
C ALA A 74 -18.13 -0.31 -2.66
N HIS A 75 -18.87 0.27 -1.72
CA HIS A 75 -19.09 -0.36 -0.41
C HIS A 75 -20.43 -1.07 -0.33
N MET A 76 -20.48 -2.18 0.41
CA MET A 76 -21.65 -3.04 0.52
C MET A 76 -22.57 -2.63 1.66
N ASP A 77 -22.02 -1.99 2.67
CA ASP A 77 -22.74 -1.58 3.85
C ASP A 77 -23.60 -0.35 3.62
N THR A 78 -24.50 -0.12 4.57
CA THR A 78 -25.39 1.04 4.60
C THR A 78 -25.53 1.55 6.02
N VAL A 79 -25.81 2.84 6.19
CA VAL A 79 -26.27 3.37 7.49
C VAL A 79 -27.60 2.76 7.95
N GLU A 80 -27.92 2.92 9.23
CA GLU A 80 -29.24 2.58 9.79
C GLU A 80 -30.29 3.67 9.50
N PRO A 81 -31.59 3.35 9.42
CA PRO A 81 -32.23 2.01 9.47
C PRO A 81 -32.15 1.24 8.13
N GLY A 82 -31.27 0.24 8.06
CA GLY A 82 -30.87 -0.48 6.82
C GLY A 82 -31.48 -1.87 6.62
N LYS A 83 -32.41 -2.28 7.50
CA LYS A 83 -33.08 -3.60 7.47
C LYS A 83 -34.52 -3.48 6.99
N ASN A 84 -35.03 -4.52 6.32
CA ASN A 84 -36.41 -4.58 5.79
C ASN A 84 -36.77 -3.43 4.83
N ILE A 85 -35.80 -2.95 4.04
CA ILE A 85 -36.00 -1.89 3.06
C ILE A 85 -37.04 -2.35 2.02
N LYS A 86 -38.01 -1.49 1.71
CA LYS A 86 -39.06 -1.73 0.71
C LYS A 86 -39.00 -0.68 -0.41
N PRO A 87 -38.18 -0.89 -1.45
CA PRO A 87 -38.09 0.05 -2.55
C PRO A 87 -39.42 0.19 -3.30
N LYS A 88 -39.78 1.41 -3.68
CA LYS A 88 -40.97 1.74 -4.49
C LYS A 88 -40.58 2.64 -5.64
N ILE A 89 -41.14 2.39 -6.82
CA ILE A 89 -40.98 3.27 -7.98
C ILE A 89 -42.13 4.28 -7.98
N ILE A 90 -41.81 5.55 -7.74
CA ILE A 90 -42.77 6.65 -7.72
C ILE A 90 -42.31 7.69 -8.74
N ASN A 91 -43.12 7.93 -9.78
CA ASN A 91 -42.83 8.87 -10.86
C ASN A 91 -41.44 8.64 -11.51
N GLY A 92 -41.06 7.37 -11.69
CA GLY A 92 -39.77 7.00 -12.29
C GLY A 92 -38.56 7.08 -11.34
N VAL A 93 -38.78 7.41 -10.06
CA VAL A 93 -37.73 7.45 -9.02
C VAL A 93 -37.91 6.30 -8.05
N ILE A 94 -36.84 5.56 -7.78
CA ILE A 94 -36.84 4.51 -6.74
C ILE A 94 -36.65 5.20 -5.38
N LYS A 95 -37.57 4.96 -4.44
CA LYS A 95 -37.57 5.54 -3.09
C LYS A 95 -37.82 4.46 -2.04
N SER A 96 -37.39 4.68 -0.80
CA SER A 96 -37.88 3.85 0.32
C SER A 96 -39.35 4.14 0.60
N ASP A 97 -39.98 3.30 1.42
CA ASP A 97 -41.37 3.51 1.85
C ASP A 97 -41.52 4.57 2.97
N GLY A 98 -40.42 5.21 3.36
CA GLY A 98 -40.36 6.21 4.43
C GLY A 98 -40.07 5.65 5.82
N THR A 99 -40.03 4.32 6.00
CA THR A 99 -39.70 3.69 7.30
C THR A 99 -38.21 3.33 7.43
N THR A 100 -37.50 3.27 6.30
CA THR A 100 -36.08 2.92 6.21
C THR A 100 -35.32 3.91 5.33
N ILE A 101 -33.99 3.83 5.33
CA ILE A 101 -33.20 4.35 4.20
C ILE A 101 -33.47 3.52 2.93
N LEU A 102 -32.96 3.97 1.79
CA LEU A 102 -33.02 3.21 0.53
C LEU A 102 -31.76 2.34 0.31
N GLY A 103 -30.62 2.69 0.91
CA GLY A 103 -29.32 2.07 0.60
C GLY A 103 -28.83 2.39 -0.81
N ALA A 104 -29.22 3.56 -1.36
CA ALA A 104 -28.72 4.01 -2.66
C ALA A 104 -27.20 4.18 -2.63
N ASP A 105 -26.71 4.83 -1.57
CA ASP A 105 -25.31 4.78 -1.20
C ASP A 105 -25.02 3.44 -0.51
N ASN A 106 -24.20 2.54 -1.05
CA ASN A 106 -23.53 2.58 -2.37
C ASN A 106 -24.03 1.51 -3.34
N LYS A 107 -25.17 0.89 -3.04
CA LYS A 107 -25.68 -0.27 -3.80
C LYS A 107 -26.05 0.06 -5.24
N ILE A 108 -26.30 1.33 -5.58
CA ILE A 108 -26.49 1.74 -6.98
C ILE A 108 -25.19 1.62 -7.79
N ALA A 109 -24.04 1.91 -7.19
CA ALA A 109 -22.75 1.74 -7.82
C ALA A 109 -22.44 0.26 -8.02
N ILE A 110 -22.71 -0.59 -7.02
CA ILE A 110 -22.61 -2.05 -7.13
C ILE A 110 -23.45 -2.56 -8.31
N ALA A 111 -24.73 -2.17 -8.38
CA ALA A 111 -25.62 -2.56 -9.47
C ALA A 111 -25.10 -2.10 -10.83
N SER A 112 -24.58 -0.87 -10.91
CA SER A 112 -24.06 -0.27 -12.14
C SER A 112 -22.77 -0.94 -12.61
N ILE A 113 -21.85 -1.23 -11.69
CA ILE A 113 -20.60 -1.97 -11.97
C ILE A 113 -20.97 -3.36 -12.50
N ILE A 114 -21.75 -4.15 -11.76
CA ILE A 114 -22.13 -5.50 -12.17
C ILE A 114 -22.81 -5.50 -13.55
N ASN A 115 -23.72 -4.56 -13.81
CA ASN A 115 -24.42 -4.46 -15.08
C ASN A 115 -23.53 -3.99 -16.24
N ALA A 116 -22.60 -3.06 -16.00
CA ALA A 116 -21.60 -2.66 -16.98
C ALA A 116 -20.70 -3.85 -17.35
N LEU A 117 -20.40 -4.70 -16.37
CA LEU A 117 -19.56 -5.88 -16.54
C LEU A 117 -20.21 -6.99 -17.39
N GLN A 118 -21.53 -7.10 -17.36
CA GLN A 118 -22.28 -7.99 -18.25
C GLN A 118 -22.27 -7.55 -19.72
N GLN A 119 -22.03 -6.26 -19.95
CA GLN A 119 -22.02 -5.65 -21.29
C GLN A 119 -20.59 -5.45 -21.81
N VAL A 120 -19.61 -6.06 -21.15
CA VAL A 120 -18.20 -5.93 -21.54
C VAL A 120 -18.01 -6.50 -22.93
N ASN A 121 -17.49 -5.65 -23.82
CA ASN A 121 -17.18 -6.02 -25.19
C ASN A 121 -16.25 -7.24 -25.22
N PRO A 122 -16.57 -8.30 -25.97
CA PRO A 122 -15.70 -9.47 -26.11
C PRO A 122 -14.31 -9.14 -26.69
N ASN A 123 -14.17 -8.00 -27.38
CA ASN A 123 -12.90 -7.48 -27.89
C ASN A 123 -12.18 -6.54 -26.90
N ARG A 124 -12.61 -6.46 -25.64
CA ARG A 124 -11.86 -5.74 -24.60
C ARG A 124 -10.48 -6.38 -24.45
N ARG A 125 -9.49 -5.54 -24.13
CA ARG A 125 -8.09 -5.97 -23.97
C ARG A 125 -7.57 -5.85 -22.53
N ARG A 126 -8.28 -5.19 -21.62
CA ARG A 126 -7.83 -4.95 -20.25
C ARG A 126 -8.51 -5.89 -19.27
N SER A 127 -7.74 -6.49 -18.37
CA SER A 127 -8.26 -7.17 -17.20
C SER A 127 -8.97 -6.18 -16.27
N LEU A 128 -9.84 -6.69 -15.39
CA LEU A 128 -10.65 -5.88 -14.48
C LEU A 128 -10.60 -6.46 -13.08
N GLU A 129 -10.50 -5.57 -12.12
CA GLU A 129 -10.60 -5.86 -10.70
C GLU A 129 -11.76 -5.09 -10.10
N ILE A 130 -12.40 -5.70 -9.11
CA ILE A 130 -13.44 -5.06 -8.33
C ILE A 130 -13.21 -5.36 -6.87
N VAL A 131 -13.32 -4.34 -6.05
CA VAL A 131 -13.35 -4.48 -4.60
C VAL A 131 -14.67 -3.96 -4.07
N PHE A 132 -15.39 -4.82 -3.35
CA PHE A 132 -16.56 -4.41 -2.59
C PHE A 132 -16.24 -4.44 -1.09
N SER A 133 -16.16 -3.26 -0.47
CA SER A 133 -15.74 -3.12 0.92
C SER A 133 -16.89 -3.29 1.92
N VAL A 134 -16.54 -3.71 3.14
CA VAL A 134 -17.43 -3.69 4.31
C VAL A 134 -17.19 -2.42 5.13
N ARG A 135 -18.18 -2.03 5.95
CA ARG A 135 -18.05 -0.99 6.98
C ARG A 135 -17.47 0.36 6.52
N GLU A 136 -17.74 0.80 5.30
CA GLU A 136 -17.26 2.13 4.87
C GLU A 136 -17.88 3.24 5.73
N GLU A 137 -19.16 3.12 6.05
CA GLU A 137 -19.94 4.12 6.80
C GLU A 137 -19.52 4.21 8.29
N THR A 138 -18.63 3.30 8.74
CA THR A 138 -18.13 3.21 10.13
C THR A 138 -16.61 3.05 10.17
N ASP A 139 -15.91 3.62 9.20
CA ASP A 139 -14.44 3.73 9.10
C ASP A 139 -13.66 2.39 8.99
N GLY A 140 -14.33 1.28 8.65
CA GLY A 140 -13.67 -0.02 8.41
C GLY A 140 -13.13 -0.16 6.98
N GLY A 141 -13.96 0.19 6.00
CA GLY A 141 -13.66 0.29 4.57
C GLY A 141 -12.57 -0.65 4.01
N ILE A 142 -11.69 -0.07 3.20
CA ILE A 142 -10.57 -0.76 2.52
C ILE A 142 -9.29 -0.78 3.38
N ALA A 143 -9.31 -0.21 4.58
CA ALA A 143 -8.10 0.03 5.39
C ALA A 143 -7.32 -1.26 5.71
N ASP A 144 -8.05 -2.36 5.90
CA ASP A 144 -7.51 -3.70 6.16
C ASP A 144 -7.51 -4.63 4.95
N PHE A 145 -7.72 -4.09 3.75
CA PHE A 145 -7.70 -4.88 2.53
C PHE A 145 -6.29 -5.39 2.22
N ASP A 146 -6.19 -6.69 1.95
CA ASP A 146 -4.95 -7.34 1.58
C ASP A 146 -4.65 -7.16 0.08
N PHE A 147 -4.06 -6.01 -0.27
CA PHE A 147 -3.64 -5.70 -1.64
C PHE A 147 -2.56 -6.64 -2.20
N SER A 148 -1.95 -7.51 -1.38
CA SER A 148 -1.00 -8.50 -1.90
C SER A 148 -1.65 -9.52 -2.84
N LYS A 149 -2.99 -9.60 -2.81
CA LYS A 149 -3.81 -10.45 -3.68
C LYS A 149 -4.37 -9.72 -4.90
N ALA A 150 -4.26 -8.39 -4.97
CA ALA A 150 -4.57 -7.67 -6.19
C ALA A 150 -3.58 -8.10 -7.30
N GLU A 151 -4.01 -8.16 -8.56
CA GLU A 151 -3.08 -8.60 -9.60
C GLU A 151 -1.94 -7.59 -9.70
N LYS A 152 -0.73 -8.13 -9.59
CA LYS A 152 0.51 -7.37 -9.71
C LYS A 152 0.56 -6.80 -11.12
N ASN A 153 0.49 -5.47 -11.26
CA ASN A 153 0.70 -4.83 -12.54
C ASN A 153 2.21 -4.81 -12.85
N SER A 154 2.73 -5.96 -13.31
CA SER A 154 4.15 -6.14 -13.63
C SER A 154 4.64 -5.19 -14.72
N GLU A 155 3.75 -4.69 -15.58
CA GLU A 155 4.10 -3.71 -16.61
C GLU A 155 4.33 -2.33 -16.01
N LEU A 156 3.45 -1.86 -15.12
CA LEU A 156 3.63 -0.58 -14.41
C LEU A 156 4.90 -0.59 -13.55
N GLU A 157 5.18 -1.70 -12.84
CA GLU A 157 6.44 -1.82 -12.10
C GLU A 157 7.64 -1.74 -13.04
N THR A 158 7.57 -2.37 -14.21
CA THR A 158 8.63 -2.31 -15.23
C THR A 158 8.82 -0.89 -15.75
N GLU A 159 7.73 -0.22 -16.14
CA GLU A 159 7.76 1.16 -16.64
C GLU A 159 8.32 2.14 -15.59
N LEU A 160 7.93 1.97 -14.32
CA LEU A 160 8.45 2.82 -13.24
C LEU A 160 9.95 2.57 -13.00
N MET A 161 10.38 1.30 -12.97
CA MET A 161 11.80 0.98 -12.80
C MET A 161 12.63 1.56 -13.95
N ASP A 162 12.16 1.46 -15.19
CA ASP A 162 12.84 2.00 -16.38
C ASP A 162 12.86 3.54 -16.37
N THR A 163 11.76 4.16 -15.94
CA THR A 163 11.66 5.63 -15.78
C THR A 163 12.64 6.14 -14.73
N ILE A 164 12.71 5.47 -13.57
CA ILE A 164 13.63 5.81 -12.48
C ILE A 164 15.08 5.59 -12.89
N GLU A 165 15.37 4.48 -13.55
CA GLU A 165 16.73 4.19 -14.03
C GLU A 165 17.18 5.22 -15.07
N LYS A 166 16.29 5.63 -15.99
CA LYS A 166 16.56 6.71 -16.93
C LYS A 166 16.78 8.04 -16.21
N ALA A 167 15.93 8.37 -15.24
CA ALA A 167 15.97 9.63 -14.52
C ALA A 167 17.20 9.77 -13.62
N TYR A 168 17.56 8.74 -12.85
CA TYR A 168 18.61 8.84 -11.82
C TYR A 168 19.88 8.07 -12.18
N GLY A 169 19.86 7.24 -13.22
CA GLY A 169 20.99 6.43 -13.62
C GLY A 169 21.32 5.27 -12.69
N VAL A 170 20.38 4.89 -11.83
CA VAL A 170 20.50 3.80 -10.86
C VAL A 170 19.28 2.90 -10.96
N ARG A 171 19.48 1.58 -10.89
CA ARG A 171 18.40 0.60 -11.01
C ARG A 171 17.72 0.39 -9.65
N GLY A 172 16.53 0.96 -9.49
CA GLY A 172 15.62 0.61 -8.40
C GLY A 172 14.75 -0.58 -8.80
N VAL A 173 14.58 -1.58 -7.93
CA VAL A 173 13.72 -2.75 -8.19
C VAL A 173 12.72 -3.00 -7.08
N PHE A 174 11.56 -3.55 -7.44
CA PHE A 174 10.53 -3.94 -6.48
C PHE A 174 10.85 -5.28 -5.82
N GLU A 175 11.49 -6.21 -6.52
CA GLU A 175 11.82 -7.54 -5.99
C GLU A 175 13.29 -7.85 -6.20
N MET A 176 13.94 -8.41 -5.18
CA MET A 176 15.34 -8.81 -5.23
C MET A 176 15.52 -10.10 -4.43
N ASP A 177 16.15 -11.12 -5.01
CA ASP A 177 16.33 -12.45 -4.40
C ASP A 177 15.02 -13.02 -3.80
N HIS A 178 13.90 -12.85 -4.52
CA HIS A 178 12.54 -13.23 -4.08
C HIS A 178 12.01 -12.49 -2.85
N ASN A 179 12.70 -11.44 -2.40
CA ASN A 179 12.26 -10.58 -1.31
C ASN A 179 11.56 -9.32 -1.83
N ARG A 180 10.51 -8.91 -1.12
CA ARG A 180 9.70 -7.72 -1.40
C ARG A 180 9.45 -6.92 -0.14
N LEU A 181 9.24 -5.62 -0.31
CA LEU A 181 8.77 -4.75 0.77
C LEU A 181 7.25 -4.94 0.94
N PRO A 182 6.72 -4.81 2.17
CA PRO A 182 5.27 -4.81 2.39
C PRO A 182 4.58 -3.61 1.71
N ARG A 183 5.35 -2.55 1.42
CA ARG A 183 4.90 -1.32 0.77
C ARG A 183 6.11 -0.58 0.19
N TYR A 184 5.91 0.09 -0.94
CA TYR A 184 6.95 0.88 -1.63
C TYR A 184 6.67 2.37 -1.57
N VAL A 185 5.41 2.80 -1.51
CA VAL A 185 5.03 4.22 -1.34
C VAL A 185 4.43 4.43 0.04
N GLY A 186 4.97 5.37 0.81
CA GLY A 186 4.51 5.60 2.18
C GLY A 186 5.11 6.84 2.83
N LYS A 187 4.66 7.10 4.05
CA LYS A 187 5.17 8.20 4.88
C LYS A 187 6.50 7.84 5.52
N ILE A 188 7.57 8.56 5.17
CA ILE A 188 8.84 8.55 5.92
C ILE A 188 8.76 9.57 7.05
N GLY A 189 9.49 9.34 8.14
CA GLY A 189 9.72 10.39 9.14
C GLY A 189 11.15 10.41 9.64
N LEU A 190 11.51 11.55 10.22
CA LEU A 190 12.81 11.79 10.82
C LEU A 190 13.05 10.82 11.98
N GLU A 191 14.22 10.18 11.94
CA GLU A 191 14.75 9.31 12.98
C GLU A 191 16.04 9.92 13.57
N GLN A 192 16.42 9.45 14.77
CA GLN A 192 17.60 9.96 15.48
C GLN A 192 18.89 9.35 14.93
N HIS A 193 20.05 9.91 15.24
CA HIS A 193 21.32 9.26 14.89
C HIS A 193 21.41 7.83 15.46
N LEU A 194 22.15 6.97 14.79
CA LEU A 194 22.44 5.61 15.25
C LEU A 194 23.91 5.47 15.65
N TYR A 195 24.18 4.51 16.54
CA TYR A 195 25.56 4.24 16.97
C TYR A 195 26.35 3.53 15.85
N ARG A 196 27.53 4.06 15.52
CA ARG A 196 28.41 3.52 14.46
C ARG A 196 29.31 2.39 14.96
N TYR A 197 29.74 2.43 16.22
CA TYR A 197 30.61 1.45 16.87
C TYR A 197 30.44 1.48 18.40
N PRO A 198 30.95 0.47 19.15
CA PRO A 198 30.91 0.49 20.61
C PRO A 198 31.61 1.72 21.21
N GLY A 199 30.91 2.48 22.05
CA GLY A 199 31.42 3.71 22.67
C GLY A 199 31.20 4.97 21.82
N ASP A 200 30.54 4.85 20.68
CA ASP A 200 30.07 6.01 19.90
C ASP A 200 28.98 6.79 20.66
N GLY A 201 28.73 8.03 20.25
CA GLY A 201 27.76 8.89 20.92
C GLY A 201 27.50 10.18 20.17
N LEU A 202 26.47 10.92 20.60
CA LEU A 202 25.99 12.12 19.92
C LEU A 202 27.10 13.17 19.71
N SER A 203 28.00 13.38 20.67
CA SER A 203 29.09 14.36 20.55
C SER A 203 30.14 14.01 19.49
N LEU A 204 30.11 12.79 18.95
CA LEU A 204 31.00 12.30 17.91
C LEU A 204 30.32 12.30 16.53
N GLN A 205 29.06 12.72 16.45
CA GLN A 205 28.32 12.85 15.19
C GLN A 205 28.63 14.19 14.50
N GLY A 206 28.33 14.24 13.20
CA GLY A 206 28.72 15.36 12.35
C GLY A 206 27.79 16.56 12.44
N ALA A 207 26.59 16.42 11.90
CA ALA A 207 25.58 17.47 11.80
C ALA A 207 24.28 17.05 12.52
N TYR A 208 23.33 17.97 12.63
CA TYR A 208 21.95 17.70 13.12
C TYR A 208 21.88 17.10 14.53
N LEU A 209 22.82 17.46 15.40
CA LEU A 209 22.93 16.96 16.78
C LEU A 209 21.67 17.21 17.61
N GLU A 210 20.88 18.23 17.27
CA GLU A 210 19.61 18.56 17.88
C GLU A 210 18.53 17.47 17.73
N VAL A 211 18.66 16.57 16.75
CA VAL A 211 17.75 15.42 16.57
C VAL A 211 18.04 14.31 17.60
N GLY A 212 19.24 14.32 18.17
CA GLY A 212 19.68 13.36 19.19
C GLY A 212 20.14 12.02 18.61
N ILE A 213 20.40 11.07 19.50
CA ILE A 213 20.83 9.70 19.18
C ILE A 213 19.80 8.73 19.76
N ALA A 214 19.55 7.62 19.05
CA ALA A 214 18.64 6.60 19.52
C ALA A 214 19.05 6.08 20.92
N PRO A 215 18.09 5.72 21.79
CA PRO A 215 18.39 5.25 23.14
C PRO A 215 19.04 3.86 23.17
N ALA A 216 18.98 3.13 22.06
CA ALA A 216 19.53 1.80 21.89
C ALA A 216 20.24 1.67 20.54
N ARG A 217 21.05 0.63 20.42
CA ARG A 217 21.64 0.23 19.15
C ARG A 217 20.53 -0.16 18.16
N GLY A 218 20.69 0.23 16.90
CA GLY A 218 19.77 -0.17 15.83
C GLY A 218 19.61 -1.70 15.72
N ALA A 219 18.47 -2.14 15.19
CA ALA A 219 18.08 -3.55 15.08
C ALA A 219 19.11 -4.40 14.33
N PHE A 220 19.88 -3.78 13.43
CA PHE A 220 20.91 -4.40 12.61
C PHE A 220 22.33 -4.29 13.19
N GLY A 221 22.49 -3.66 14.37
CA GLY A 221 23.77 -3.57 15.06
C GLY A 221 24.50 -2.26 14.81
N TYR A 222 25.83 -2.30 14.95
CA TYR A 222 26.72 -1.20 14.62
C TYR A 222 27.09 -1.25 13.13
N PHE A 223 27.34 -0.10 12.52
CA PHE A 223 27.88 -0.01 11.15
C PHE A 223 29.33 -0.54 11.05
N SER A 224 30.02 -0.67 12.19
CA SER A 224 31.36 -1.28 12.28
C SER A 224 31.36 -2.78 11.99
N GLU A 225 31.62 -3.13 10.73
CA GLU A 225 31.84 -4.49 10.27
C GLU A 225 33.30 -4.73 9.86
N VAL A 226 33.72 -6.00 9.89
CA VAL A 226 35.09 -6.39 9.51
C VAL A 226 35.36 -5.95 8.07
N GLY A 227 36.44 -5.18 7.88
CA GLY A 227 36.85 -4.68 6.57
C GLY A 227 36.23 -3.33 6.16
N LYS A 228 35.32 -2.76 6.95
CA LYS A 228 34.81 -1.39 6.71
C LYS A 228 35.74 -0.33 7.30
N SER A 229 36.00 0.70 6.51
CA SER A 229 36.70 1.91 6.95
C SER A 229 35.80 2.81 7.81
N TYR A 230 36.41 3.74 8.54
CA TYR A 230 35.68 4.75 9.32
C TYR A 230 34.74 5.58 8.46
N GLU A 231 35.20 6.02 7.30
CA GLU A 231 34.41 6.83 6.37
C GLU A 231 33.17 6.07 5.88
N GLN A 232 33.31 4.78 5.57
CA GLN A 232 32.17 3.94 5.18
C GLN A 232 31.13 3.83 6.30
N MET A 233 31.56 3.61 7.55
CA MET A 233 30.64 3.55 8.69
C MET A 233 29.89 4.86 8.92
N VAL A 234 30.59 6.00 8.80
CA VAL A 234 29.97 7.32 8.91
C VAL A 234 28.98 7.54 7.78
N ASN A 235 29.32 7.14 6.55
CA ASN A 235 28.44 7.34 5.40
C ASN A 235 27.17 6.47 5.47
N GLU A 236 27.28 5.24 5.97
CA GLU A 236 26.14 4.36 6.22
C GLU A 236 25.18 4.92 7.27
N GLU A 237 25.71 5.53 8.35
CA GLU A 237 24.89 6.17 9.38
C GLU A 237 24.26 7.47 8.87
N LYS A 238 24.98 8.28 8.09
CA LYS A 238 24.41 9.46 7.45
C LYS A 238 23.24 9.11 6.54
N TYR A 239 23.30 7.99 5.85
CA TYR A 239 22.26 7.61 4.89
C TYR A 239 21.63 6.27 5.25
N TYR A 240 21.11 6.14 6.46
CA TYR A 240 20.31 4.97 6.81
C TYR A 240 18.81 5.21 6.58
N ILE A 241 18.11 4.13 6.21
CA ILE A 241 16.65 4.02 6.19
C ILE A 241 16.20 3.01 7.26
N VAL A 242 14.96 3.17 7.74
CA VAL A 242 14.27 2.26 8.64
C VAL A 242 13.05 1.67 7.93
N LEU A 243 12.89 0.36 8.02
CA LEU A 243 11.74 -0.36 7.46
C LEU A 243 10.97 -1.09 8.56
N GLN A 244 9.66 -1.27 8.36
CA GLN A 244 8.80 -2.08 9.23
C GLN A 244 9.09 -3.57 9.06
N THR A 245 10.25 -4.04 9.52
CA THR A 245 10.74 -5.38 9.19
C THR A 245 9.82 -6.48 9.70
N SER A 246 9.08 -6.26 10.80
CA SER A 246 8.06 -7.19 11.29
C SER A 246 6.91 -7.45 10.32
N LEU A 247 6.70 -6.58 9.33
CA LEU A 247 5.70 -6.73 8.27
C LEU A 247 6.27 -7.36 6.99
N ILE A 248 7.58 -7.56 6.90
CA ILE A 248 8.19 -8.24 5.75
C ILE A 248 7.64 -9.67 5.69
N PRO A 249 7.21 -10.16 4.51
CA PRO A 249 6.73 -11.53 4.35
C PRO A 249 7.70 -12.55 4.95
N ASN A 250 7.15 -13.51 5.70
CA ASN A 250 7.90 -14.57 6.39
C ASN A 250 8.86 -14.12 7.51
N TRP A 251 8.91 -12.84 7.87
CA TRP A 251 9.79 -12.36 8.95
C TRP A 251 9.58 -13.15 10.25
N ASN A 252 8.34 -13.41 10.65
CA ASN A 252 8.03 -14.18 11.87
C ASN A 252 8.50 -15.64 11.86
N ARG A 253 8.88 -16.20 10.70
CA ARG A 253 9.30 -17.60 10.54
C ARG A 253 10.78 -17.74 10.21
N ASP A 254 11.32 -16.82 9.43
CA ASP A 254 12.69 -16.89 8.89
C ASP A 254 13.51 -15.62 9.20
N TRP A 255 13.23 -14.99 10.35
CA TRP A 255 13.85 -13.71 10.71
C TRP A 255 15.39 -13.76 10.73
N VAL A 256 16.00 -14.92 10.99
CA VAL A 256 17.47 -15.04 11.04
C VAL A 256 18.07 -14.78 9.66
N ASN A 257 17.64 -15.52 8.64
CA ASN A 257 18.14 -15.37 7.28
C ASN A 257 17.72 -14.02 6.68
N LEU A 258 16.47 -13.61 6.92
CA LEU A 258 15.98 -12.32 6.44
C LEU A 258 16.74 -11.16 7.09
N LYS A 259 17.04 -11.22 8.38
CA LYS A 259 17.81 -10.17 9.06
C LYS A 259 19.19 -10.03 8.43
N ASP A 260 19.90 -11.12 8.20
CA ASP A 260 21.22 -11.08 7.56
C ASP A 260 21.14 -10.58 6.13
N TRP A 261 20.10 -10.98 5.37
CA TRP A 261 19.93 -10.55 3.99
C TRP A 261 19.59 -9.05 3.87
N TYR A 262 18.76 -8.51 4.76
CA TYR A 262 18.32 -7.11 4.75
C TYR A 262 19.35 -6.16 5.38
N LYS A 263 20.20 -6.65 6.28
CA LYS A 263 21.20 -5.86 7.00
C LYS A 263 22.06 -5.01 6.06
N PHE A 264 22.04 -3.69 6.25
CA PHE A 264 22.82 -2.72 5.48
C PHE A 264 22.63 -2.80 3.96
N ARG A 265 21.55 -3.42 3.48
CA ARG A 265 21.21 -3.46 2.06
C ARG A 265 20.83 -2.08 1.57
N LYS A 266 21.23 -1.76 0.33
CA LYS A 266 20.97 -0.47 -0.30
C LYS A 266 19.53 -0.36 -0.80
N PHE A 267 18.98 0.84 -0.64
CA PHE A 267 17.66 1.25 -1.11
C PHE A 267 17.79 2.59 -1.84
N LEU A 268 16.99 2.76 -2.88
CA LEU A 268 16.73 4.05 -3.49
C LEU A 268 15.47 4.65 -2.84
N VAL A 269 15.60 5.84 -2.29
CA VAL A 269 14.49 6.59 -1.67
C VAL A 269 14.25 7.84 -2.50
N VAL A 270 13.05 7.99 -3.04
CA VAL A 270 12.67 9.11 -3.91
C VAL A 270 11.56 9.91 -3.23
N ASN A 271 11.74 11.22 -3.14
CA ASN A 271 10.67 12.14 -2.84
C ASN A 271 9.94 12.50 -4.14
N PRO A 272 8.71 12.00 -4.36
CA PRO A 272 7.99 12.24 -5.61
C PRO A 272 7.49 13.69 -5.75
N GLU A 273 7.50 14.48 -4.67
CA GLU A 273 7.00 15.87 -4.70
C GLU A 273 8.03 16.86 -5.26
N ASN A 274 9.32 16.55 -5.16
CA ASN A 274 10.41 17.45 -5.55
C ASN A 274 11.53 16.78 -6.36
N GLU A 275 11.33 15.50 -6.75
CA GLU A 275 12.24 14.72 -7.58
C GLU A 275 13.64 14.50 -6.98
N LYS A 276 13.80 14.74 -5.67
CA LYS A 276 15.05 14.41 -4.97
C LYS A 276 15.09 12.93 -4.62
N ALA A 277 16.24 12.31 -4.86
CA ALA A 277 16.48 10.91 -4.51
C ALA A 277 17.74 10.74 -3.67
N VAL A 278 17.73 9.75 -2.78
CA VAL A 278 18.85 9.40 -1.91
C VAL A 278 19.02 7.89 -1.92
N VAL A 279 20.27 7.43 -2.07
CA VAL A 279 20.64 6.04 -1.83
C VAL A 279 21.05 5.90 -0.36
N GLY A 280 20.42 4.97 0.34
CA GLY A 280 20.73 4.68 1.74
C GLY A 280 20.75 3.19 2.04
N VAL A 281 21.15 2.83 3.25
CA VAL A 281 21.22 1.44 3.72
C VAL A 281 20.23 1.16 4.85
N LEU A 282 19.74 -0.07 4.96
CA LEU A 282 18.88 -0.41 6.11
C LEU A 282 19.68 -0.43 7.42
N GLY A 283 19.37 0.50 8.32
CA GLY A 283 20.05 0.67 9.61
C GLY A 283 19.25 0.17 10.82
N ASP A 284 17.92 0.25 10.77
CA ASP A 284 17.05 -0.09 11.90
C ASP A 284 15.69 -0.69 11.48
N SER A 285 14.92 -1.15 12.46
CA SER A 285 13.57 -1.67 12.30
C SER A 285 12.54 -0.79 13.00
N GLY A 286 11.45 -0.50 12.29
CA GLY A 286 10.41 0.43 12.70
C GLY A 286 9.96 1.30 11.51
N PRO A 287 9.23 2.39 11.73
CA PRO A 287 8.52 2.76 12.94
C PRO A 287 7.30 1.85 13.21
N GLY A 288 6.73 1.86 14.42
CA GLY A 288 5.56 1.04 14.73
C GLY A 288 4.33 1.36 13.86
N VAL A 289 3.49 0.37 13.59
CA VAL A 289 2.29 0.51 12.71
C VAL A 289 1.32 1.60 13.18
N THR A 290 1.25 1.85 14.48
CA THR A 290 0.37 2.86 15.09
C THR A 290 0.86 4.30 14.88
N THR A 291 2.10 4.51 14.42
CA THR A 291 2.66 5.85 14.25
C THR A 291 2.12 6.58 13.01
N GLY A 292 1.49 5.84 12.09
CA GLY A 292 1.09 6.34 10.76
C GLY A 292 2.26 6.58 9.80
N LYS A 293 3.50 6.32 10.24
CA LYS A 293 4.70 6.27 9.40
C LYS A 293 4.94 4.83 8.92
N HIS A 294 5.54 4.70 7.76
CA HIS A 294 5.88 3.43 7.12
C HIS A 294 7.39 3.23 7.01
N PHE A 295 8.13 4.34 6.93
CA PHE A 295 9.58 4.37 6.84
C PHE A 295 10.15 5.37 7.85
N GLY A 296 11.44 5.23 8.15
CA GLY A 296 12.23 6.22 8.88
C GLY A 296 13.47 6.60 8.09
N GLY A 297 13.94 7.84 8.22
CA GLY A 297 15.17 8.31 7.55
C GLY A 297 16.09 9.00 8.55
N SER A 298 17.39 8.79 8.40
CA SER A 298 18.42 9.52 9.12
C SER A 298 18.29 11.05 8.91
N PRO A 299 18.87 11.88 9.80
CA PRO A 299 18.81 13.32 9.66
C PRO A 299 19.31 13.85 8.31
N GLU A 300 20.49 13.40 7.86
CA GLU A 300 21.06 13.80 6.57
C GLU A 300 20.18 13.33 5.40
N MET A 301 19.66 12.09 5.42
CA MET A 301 18.73 11.63 4.37
C MET A 301 17.48 12.50 4.29
N MET A 302 16.89 12.87 5.43
CA MET A 302 15.70 13.71 5.47
C MET A 302 15.94 15.13 4.97
N VAL A 303 17.17 15.65 5.13
CA VAL A 303 17.60 16.93 4.55
C VAL A 303 17.77 16.80 3.04
N GLU A 304 18.47 15.77 2.58
CA GLU A 304 18.72 15.56 1.15
C GLU A 304 17.42 15.30 0.38
N LEU A 305 16.44 14.60 0.98
CA LEU A 305 15.09 14.46 0.43
C LEU A 305 14.28 15.77 0.43
N GLY A 306 14.77 16.83 1.09
CA GLY A 306 14.14 18.14 1.14
C GLY A 306 12.97 18.24 2.12
N PHE A 307 12.90 17.38 3.13
CA PHE A 307 11.89 17.47 4.18
C PHE A 307 12.37 18.30 5.36
N TYR A 308 13.53 17.96 5.94
CA TYR A 308 14.08 18.64 7.11
C TYR A 308 14.92 19.86 6.70
N PRO A 309 14.90 21.00 7.44
CA PRO A 309 14.24 21.26 8.73
C PRO A 309 12.77 21.68 8.68
N GLN A 310 12.17 21.84 7.50
CA GLN A 310 10.82 22.40 7.34
C GLN A 310 9.72 21.45 7.83
N ALA A 311 9.97 20.14 7.69
CA ALA A 311 9.08 19.07 8.07
C ALA A 311 9.87 17.87 8.62
N THR A 312 9.22 17.09 9.49
CA THR A 312 9.80 15.85 10.04
C THR A 312 9.20 14.60 9.40
N ARG A 313 8.33 14.76 8.40
CA ARG A 313 7.62 13.68 7.72
C ARG A 313 7.34 14.07 6.27
N GLY A 314 7.23 13.07 5.40
CA GLY A 314 6.90 13.27 3.99
C GLY A 314 6.56 11.98 3.29
N THR A 315 6.09 12.07 2.05
CA THR A 315 5.79 10.89 1.21
C THR A 315 7.04 10.51 0.43
N VAL A 316 7.35 9.21 0.38
CA VAL A 316 8.46 8.68 -0.43
C VAL A 316 8.06 7.42 -1.17
N LEU A 317 8.74 7.18 -2.29
CA LEU A 317 8.89 5.87 -2.91
C LEU A 317 10.22 5.25 -2.44
N VAL A 318 10.20 3.99 -2.03
CA VAL A 318 11.37 3.22 -1.58
C VAL A 318 11.48 1.97 -2.44
N LEU A 319 12.62 1.75 -3.08
CA LEU A 319 12.93 0.58 -3.91
C LEU A 319 14.23 -0.07 -3.44
N PHE A 320 14.38 -1.38 -3.66
CA PHE A 320 15.70 -2.01 -3.52
C PHE A 320 16.63 -1.41 -4.57
N LEU A 321 17.90 -1.20 -4.23
CA LEU A 321 18.89 -0.76 -5.21
C LEU A 321 19.62 -1.99 -5.78
N ASP A 322 19.41 -2.27 -7.07
CA ASP A 322 20.12 -3.32 -7.80
C ASP A 322 21.52 -2.82 -8.21
N ASP A 323 22.50 -3.09 -7.34
CA ASP A 323 23.90 -2.71 -7.49
C ASP A 323 24.83 -3.91 -7.20
N PRO A 324 24.81 -4.95 -8.06
CA PRO A 324 25.60 -6.17 -7.83
C PRO A 324 27.10 -5.91 -7.81
N GLY A 325 27.56 -4.84 -8.47
CA GLY A 325 28.96 -4.39 -8.46
C GLY A 325 29.35 -3.54 -7.25
N GLN A 326 28.41 -3.19 -6.37
CA GLN A 326 28.64 -2.30 -5.22
C GLN A 326 29.25 -0.93 -5.62
N THR A 327 28.89 -0.44 -6.80
CA THR A 327 29.47 0.76 -7.42
C THR A 327 28.72 2.06 -7.07
N VAL A 328 27.45 1.95 -6.67
CA VAL A 328 26.62 3.12 -6.37
C VAL A 328 26.94 3.60 -4.95
N SER A 329 27.37 4.86 -4.83
CA SER A 329 27.65 5.48 -3.53
C SER A 329 26.35 5.82 -2.77
N LEU A 330 26.41 5.84 -1.43
CA LEU A 330 25.32 6.36 -0.61
C LEU A 330 25.27 7.88 -0.69
N GLY A 331 24.08 8.45 -0.47
CA GLY A 331 23.83 9.88 -0.51
C GLY A 331 22.91 10.31 -1.66
N PRO A 332 22.82 11.62 -1.92
CA PRO A 332 21.90 12.16 -2.92
C PRO A 332 22.26 11.68 -4.34
N VAL A 333 21.23 11.34 -5.12
CA VAL A 333 21.35 10.98 -6.54
C VAL A 333 20.77 12.11 -7.37
N SER A 334 21.57 12.61 -8.32
CA SER A 334 21.14 13.67 -9.22
C SER A 334 20.35 13.12 -10.39
N LEU A 335 19.36 13.87 -10.86
CA LEU A 335 18.73 13.62 -12.14
C LEU A 335 19.78 13.69 -13.25
N LYS A 336 19.76 12.70 -14.14
CA LYS A 336 20.46 12.77 -15.43
C LYS A 336 19.65 13.70 -16.31
N GLY A 337 20.27 14.80 -16.75
CA GLY A 337 19.65 15.75 -17.68
C GLY A 337 19.14 15.05 -18.93
N GLU A 338 18.03 15.54 -19.47
CA GLU A 338 17.36 15.03 -20.68
C GLU A 338 18.28 14.90 -21.90
#